data_AF-A0A6M3IZ76-F1
#
_entry.id   AF-A0A6M3IZ76-F1
#
_cell.length_a   1.000
_cell.length_b   1.000
_cell.length_c   1.000
_cell.angle_alpha   90.00
_cell.angle_beta   90.00
_cell.angle_gamma   90.00
#
_symmetry.space_group_name_H-M   'P 1'
#
loop_
_entity.id
_entity.type
_entity.pdbx_description
1 polymer ?
#
loop_
_entity_poly.entity_id
_entity_poly.type
_entity_poly.pdbx_seq_one_letter_code
_entity_poly.pdbx_strand_id
1 'polypeptide(L)'
;MNDVILKKDGIISYNEDVVDVGKSFLKYLQYTIKLEEGYTLRSFFEMLVRYSNFYDLKPNFFPFTVEFLNSPKDGCISDYINYLIVDMTINIFRDEHDYEHYYNLYGNDNKNYIPIDLIPLSDMLDIPLKIGLTYIDGIKYGNLEISLHDFVMEIMYELGFFETPEKRENCRTIGDYNLNE
;
A
#
# COMPACT_ATOMS: atom_id res chain seq x y z
N MET A 1 -13.84 -19.07 1.59
CA MET A 1 -12.67 -18.23 1.91
C MET A 1 -13.08 -17.32 3.05
N ASN A 2 -12.21 -17.12 4.04
CA ASN A 2 -12.53 -16.20 5.14
C ASN A 2 -11.98 -14.83 4.73
N ASP A 3 -12.88 -13.86 4.60
CA ASP A 3 -12.52 -12.52 4.14
C ASP A 3 -12.65 -11.54 5.30
N VAL A 4 -11.65 -10.67 5.49
CA VAL A 4 -11.79 -9.47 6.34
C VAL A 4 -12.03 -8.24 5.47
N ILE A 5 -12.83 -7.30 5.97
CA ILE A 5 -13.08 -6.03 5.29
C ILE A 5 -12.27 -4.95 6.01
N LEU A 6 -11.40 -4.27 5.25
CA LEU A 6 -10.66 -3.10 5.70
C LEU A 6 -11.52 -1.85 5.45
N LYS A 7 -11.86 -1.17 6.54
CA LYS A 7 -12.76 -0.02 6.58
C LYS A 7 -12.00 1.29 6.37
N LYS A 8 -12.69 2.30 5.85
CA LYS A 8 -12.09 3.61 5.53
C LYS A 8 -11.52 4.35 6.74
N ASP A 9 -11.95 4.00 7.95
CA ASP A 9 -11.49 4.55 9.25
C ASP A 9 -10.42 3.68 9.93
N GLY A 10 -9.80 2.80 9.16
CA GLY A 10 -8.74 1.90 9.59
C GLY A 10 -9.21 0.71 10.43
N ILE A 11 -10.52 0.44 10.51
CA ILE A 11 -11.03 -0.75 11.21
C ILE A 11 -10.90 -2.00 10.35
N ILE A 12 -10.50 -3.12 10.95
CA ILE A 12 -10.60 -4.46 10.35
C ILE A 12 -11.89 -5.10 10.86
N SER A 13 -12.73 -5.61 9.95
CA SER A 13 -13.98 -6.29 10.31
C SER A 13 -14.05 -7.70 9.73
N TYR A 14 -14.64 -8.63 10.47
CA TYR A 14 -14.85 -10.02 10.08
C TYR A 14 -16.26 -10.43 10.50
N ASN A 15 -17.09 -10.87 9.56
CA ASN A 15 -18.52 -11.17 9.80
C ASN A 15 -19.27 -10.03 10.51
N GLU A 16 -19.06 -8.79 10.04
CA GLU A 16 -19.63 -7.54 10.62
C GLU A 16 -19.09 -7.14 12.01
N ASP A 17 -18.38 -8.04 12.69
CA ASP A 17 -17.72 -7.74 13.96
C ASP A 17 -16.38 -7.06 13.75
N VAL A 18 -16.06 -6.09 14.62
CA VAL A 18 -14.74 -5.47 14.68
C VAL A 18 -13.73 -6.49 15.19
N VAL A 19 -12.64 -6.64 14.46
CA VAL A 19 -11.50 -7.45 14.89
C VAL A 19 -10.85 -6.80 16.10
N ASP A 20 -10.82 -7.53 17.21
CA ASP A 20 -10.10 -7.16 18.42
C ASP A 20 -8.59 -7.34 18.23
N VAL A 21 -7.85 -6.28 18.55
CA VAL A 21 -6.39 -6.13 18.52
C VAL A 21 -5.70 -7.14 19.46
N GLY A 22 -6.41 -7.69 20.45
CA GLY A 22 -5.90 -8.68 21.40
C GLY A 22 -5.63 -10.08 20.82
N LYS A 23 -6.05 -11.11 21.56
CA LYS A 23 -5.62 -12.52 21.35
C LYS A 23 -5.97 -13.14 19.99
N SER A 24 -6.82 -12.49 19.21
CA SER A 24 -7.35 -13.02 17.95
C SER A 24 -6.77 -12.33 16.71
N PHE A 25 -5.89 -11.34 16.83
CA PHE A 25 -5.39 -10.63 15.65
C PHE A 25 -4.63 -11.56 14.67
N LEU A 26 -3.75 -12.42 15.21
CA LEU A 26 -2.91 -13.32 14.41
C LEU A 26 -3.69 -14.27 13.49
N LYS A 27 -4.89 -14.73 13.89
CA LYS A 27 -5.68 -15.65 13.04
C LYS A 27 -6.22 -14.96 11.79
N TYR A 28 -6.33 -13.63 11.77
CA TYR A 28 -6.86 -12.88 10.63
C TYR A 28 -5.77 -12.52 9.61
N LEU A 29 -4.49 -12.68 9.95
CA LEU A 29 -3.37 -12.38 9.06
C LEU A 29 -3.41 -13.18 7.75
N GLN A 30 -3.88 -14.43 7.81
CA GLN A 30 -4.01 -15.32 6.65
C GLN A 30 -5.34 -15.15 5.90
N TYR A 31 -6.23 -14.24 6.32
CA TYR A 31 -7.52 -14.05 5.67
C TYR A 31 -7.35 -13.12 4.48
N THR A 32 -8.09 -13.40 3.41
CA THR A 32 -8.13 -12.54 2.23
C THR A 32 -8.76 -11.21 2.60
N ILE A 33 -8.25 -10.11 2.08
CA ILE A 33 -8.83 -8.80 2.36
C ILE A 33 -9.83 -8.37 1.28
N LYS A 34 -10.79 -7.54 1.70
CA LYS A 34 -11.58 -6.67 0.83
C LYS A 34 -11.47 -5.25 1.33
N LEU A 35 -11.35 -4.31 0.40
CA LEU A 35 -11.36 -2.89 0.72
C LEU A 35 -12.79 -2.37 0.69
N GLU A 36 -13.18 -1.58 1.69
CA GLU A 36 -14.40 -0.79 1.64
C GLU A 36 -14.31 0.25 0.50
N GLU A 37 -15.46 0.62 -0.07
CA GLU A 37 -15.51 1.69 -1.05
C GLU A 37 -14.96 3.00 -0.44
N GLY A 38 -14.01 3.62 -1.14
CA GLY A 38 -13.33 4.83 -0.66
C GLY A 38 -12.21 4.56 0.34
N TYR A 39 -11.74 3.31 0.48
CA TYR A 39 -10.50 3.02 1.20
C TYR A 39 -9.31 3.74 0.55
N THR A 40 -8.49 4.40 1.36
CA THR A 40 -7.34 5.19 0.90
C THR A 40 -6.03 4.71 1.54
N LEU A 41 -4.91 5.28 1.09
CA LEU A 41 -3.63 5.06 1.78
C LEU A 41 -3.66 5.58 3.23
N ARG A 42 -4.44 6.64 3.52
CA ARG A 42 -4.70 7.12 4.89
C ARG A 42 -5.40 6.05 5.71
N SER A 43 -6.45 5.43 5.18
CA SER A 43 -7.16 4.32 5.85
C SER A 43 -6.20 3.19 6.23
N PHE A 44 -5.22 2.89 5.36
CA PHE A 44 -4.15 1.94 5.64
C PHE A 44 -3.27 2.35 6.82
N PHE A 45 -2.79 3.59 6.87
CA PHE A 45 -1.99 4.06 8.01
C PHE A 45 -2.81 4.17 9.31
N GLU A 46 -4.07 4.58 9.23
CA GLU A 46 -4.99 4.57 10.38
C GLU A 46 -5.17 3.15 10.94
N MET A 47 -5.27 2.14 10.05
CA MET A 47 -5.26 0.73 10.44
C MET A 47 -3.96 0.36 11.14
N LEU A 48 -2.79 0.70 10.60
CA LEU A 48 -1.51 0.39 11.24
C LEU A 48 -1.36 1.03 12.63
N VAL A 49 -1.83 2.28 12.80
CA VAL A 49 -1.83 2.95 14.10
C VAL A 49 -2.79 2.28 15.09
N ARG A 50 -3.97 1.85 14.64
CA ARG A 50 -4.97 1.18 15.47
C ARG A 50 -4.53 -0.24 15.88
N TYR A 51 -3.93 -0.98 14.95
CA TYR A 51 -3.50 -2.36 15.12
C TYR A 51 -1.99 -2.43 15.31
N SER A 52 -1.51 -1.95 16.46
CA SER A 52 -0.07 -1.81 16.74
C SER A 52 0.72 -3.12 16.67
N ASN A 53 0.05 -4.29 16.73
CA ASN A 53 0.66 -5.60 16.52
C ASN A 53 1.35 -5.75 15.15
N PHE A 54 0.99 -4.95 14.15
CA PHE A 54 1.73 -4.93 12.88
C PHE A 54 3.18 -4.45 13.06
N TYR A 55 3.47 -3.56 14.02
CA TYR A 55 4.85 -3.13 14.31
C TYR A 55 5.70 -4.25 14.92
N ASP A 56 5.08 -5.19 15.62
CA ASP A 56 5.77 -6.38 16.14
C ASP A 56 6.22 -7.31 15.01
N LEU A 57 5.54 -7.29 13.86
CA LEU A 57 5.88 -8.08 12.68
C LEU A 57 7.05 -7.46 11.91
N LYS A 58 7.12 -6.13 11.83
CA LYS A 58 8.28 -5.41 11.26
C LYS A 58 8.49 -4.02 11.89
N PRO A 59 9.56 -3.83 12.67
CA PRO A 59 9.88 -2.53 13.28
C PRO A 59 10.22 -1.41 12.28
N ASN A 60 10.66 -1.75 11.07
CA ASN A 60 11.09 -0.77 10.06
C ASN A 60 9.93 0.07 9.48
N PHE A 61 8.69 -0.17 9.93
CA PHE A 61 7.49 0.56 9.54
C PHE A 61 7.39 1.96 10.17
N PHE A 62 8.12 2.19 11.27
CA PHE A 62 8.00 3.41 12.09
C PHE A 62 8.19 4.74 11.34
N PRO A 63 9.15 4.93 10.43
CA PRO A 63 9.35 6.21 9.75
C PRO A 63 8.13 6.68 8.93
N PHE A 64 7.45 5.77 8.25
CA PHE A 64 6.26 6.09 7.44
C PHE A 64 5.06 6.43 8.30
N THR A 65 4.90 5.75 9.44
CA THR A 65 3.89 6.13 10.42
C THR A 65 4.15 7.53 10.98
N VAL A 66 5.40 7.89 11.23
CA VAL A 66 5.76 9.24 11.69
C VAL A 66 5.44 10.28 10.61
N GLU A 67 5.79 10.03 9.35
CA GLU A 67 5.44 10.92 8.23
C GLU A 67 3.93 11.08 8.09
N PHE A 68 3.18 9.97 8.17
CA PHE A 68 1.72 9.98 8.20
C PHE A 68 1.17 10.85 9.34
N LEU A 69 1.65 10.66 10.57
CA LEU A 69 1.18 11.40 11.75
C LEU A 69 1.49 12.91 11.66
N ASN A 70 2.49 13.31 10.89
CA ASN A 70 2.86 14.70 10.66
C ASN A 70 2.22 15.31 9.39
N SER A 71 1.52 14.50 8.59
CA SER A 71 0.88 14.97 7.37
C SER A 71 -0.42 15.74 7.64
N PRO A 72 -0.89 16.56 6.69
CA PRO A 72 -2.23 17.17 6.76
C PRO A 72 -3.32 16.12 7.03
N LYS A 73 -4.39 16.56 7.71
CA LYS A 73 -5.53 15.68 8.05
C LYS A 73 -6.35 15.28 6.83
N ASP A 74 -6.36 16.12 5.80
CA ASP A 74 -7.05 15.94 4.54
C ASP A 74 -6.32 16.72 3.43
N GLY A 75 -6.72 16.49 2.18
CA GLY A 75 -6.18 17.18 1.00
C GLY A 75 -4.84 16.62 0.50
N CYS A 76 -4.42 15.47 1.00
CA CYS A 76 -3.21 14.75 0.58
C CYS A 76 -3.46 13.98 -0.72
N ILE A 77 -3.73 14.71 -1.79
CA ILE A 77 -3.99 14.18 -3.13
C ILE A 77 -2.93 14.68 -4.11
N SER A 78 -2.64 13.85 -5.12
CA SER A 78 -1.72 14.18 -6.20
C SER A 78 -2.50 14.50 -7.46
N ASP A 79 -2.11 15.54 -8.18
CA ASP A 79 -2.70 15.88 -9.49
C ASP A 79 -2.40 14.82 -10.56
N TYR A 80 -1.43 13.95 -10.31
CA TYR A 80 -0.96 12.96 -11.27
C TYR A 80 -1.65 11.60 -11.13
N ILE A 81 -2.23 11.29 -9.97
CA ILE A 81 -2.75 9.95 -9.67
C ILE A 81 -4.22 10.03 -9.25
N ASN A 82 -5.06 9.21 -9.90
CA ASN A 82 -6.47 9.08 -9.54
C ASN A 82 -6.72 7.93 -8.55
N TYR A 83 -5.92 6.88 -8.58
CA TYR A 83 -5.95 5.80 -7.60
C TYR A 83 -4.61 5.07 -7.54
N LEU A 84 -4.33 4.46 -6.39
CA LEU A 84 -3.25 3.53 -6.16
C LEU A 84 -3.75 2.09 -6.40
N ILE A 85 -2.89 1.23 -6.93
CA ILE A 85 -3.19 -0.18 -7.19
C ILE A 85 -2.13 -1.06 -6.55
N VAL A 86 -2.57 -2.13 -5.88
CA VAL A 86 -1.74 -3.27 -5.51
C VAL A 86 -2.01 -4.42 -6.49
N ASP A 87 -0.98 -4.82 -7.22
CA ASP A 87 -0.98 -5.96 -8.14
C ASP A 87 0.07 -7.00 -7.73
N MET A 88 -0.06 -8.22 -8.25
CA MET A 88 0.94 -9.28 -8.07
C MET A 88 1.43 -9.78 -9.43
N THR A 89 2.74 -9.97 -9.56
CA THR A 89 3.36 -10.61 -10.72
C THR A 89 4.01 -11.91 -10.29
N ILE A 90 3.80 -12.97 -11.06
CA ILE A 90 4.47 -14.27 -10.93
C ILE A 90 5.25 -14.52 -12.23
N ASN A 91 6.55 -14.73 -12.12
CA ASN A 91 7.41 -15.12 -13.23
C ASN A 91 7.85 -16.57 -13.05
N ILE A 92 7.63 -17.41 -14.06
CA ILE A 92 7.98 -18.83 -14.03
C ILE A 92 9.29 -19.05 -14.81
N PHE A 93 10.32 -19.51 -14.11
CA PHE A 93 11.61 -19.83 -14.73
C PHE A 93 11.59 -21.27 -15.26
N ARG A 94 11.65 -21.42 -16.58
CA ARG A 94 11.45 -22.72 -17.26
C ARG A 94 12.53 -23.76 -16.95
N ASP A 95 13.71 -23.33 -16.53
CA ASP A 95 14.88 -24.19 -16.43
C ASP A 95 15.14 -24.71 -15.01
N GLU A 96 14.48 -24.17 -13.98
CA GLU A 96 14.84 -24.42 -12.56
C GLU A 96 13.68 -24.94 -11.68
N HIS A 97 12.45 -25.09 -12.20
CA HIS A 97 11.22 -25.31 -11.40
C HIS A 97 10.99 -24.21 -10.34
N ASP A 98 11.65 -23.08 -10.50
CA ASP A 98 11.52 -21.92 -9.63
C ASP A 98 10.57 -20.90 -10.24
N TYR A 99 9.89 -20.18 -9.36
CA TYR A 99 9.11 -19.02 -9.71
C TYR A 99 9.44 -17.90 -8.73
N GLU A 100 9.41 -16.68 -9.23
CA GLU A 100 9.47 -15.49 -8.40
C GLU A 100 8.10 -14.84 -8.42
N HIS A 101 7.66 -14.36 -7.26
CA HIS A 101 6.50 -13.52 -7.18
C HIS A 101 6.81 -12.28 -6.36
N TYR A 102 6.23 -11.16 -6.77
CA TYR A 102 6.34 -9.90 -6.08
C TYR A 102 5.07 -9.10 -6.26
N TYR A 103 4.79 -8.27 -5.27
CA TYR A 103 3.71 -7.30 -5.32
C TYR A 103 4.24 -5.98 -5.87
N ASN A 104 3.34 -5.18 -6.44
CA ASN A 104 3.66 -3.86 -6.95
C ASN A 104 2.64 -2.89 -6.40
N LEU A 105 3.09 -1.76 -5.87
CA LEU A 105 2.24 -0.62 -5.51
C LEU A 105 2.54 0.54 -6.45
N TYR A 106 1.53 1.03 -7.16
CA TYR A 106 1.72 2.10 -8.14
C TYR A 106 0.49 2.99 -8.28
N GLY A 107 0.70 4.18 -8.84
CA GLY A 107 -0.34 5.14 -9.16
C GLY A 107 -0.89 4.95 -10.57
N ASN A 108 -2.13 5.36 -10.78
CA ASN A 108 -2.76 5.31 -12.09
C ASN A 108 -3.65 6.52 -12.35
N ASP A 109 -3.53 7.13 -13.52
CA ASP A 109 -4.29 8.30 -13.98
C ASP A 109 -5.53 7.95 -14.84
N ASN A 110 -6.00 6.70 -14.78
CA ASN A 110 -6.94 6.01 -15.69
C ASN A 110 -6.35 5.52 -17.01
N LYS A 111 -5.11 5.88 -17.36
CA LYS A 111 -4.50 5.53 -18.65
C LYS A 111 -3.14 4.86 -18.50
N ASN A 112 -2.36 5.35 -17.56
CA ASN A 112 -0.95 5.06 -17.42
C ASN A 112 -0.64 4.51 -16.04
N TYR A 113 0.37 3.65 -16.01
CA TYR A 113 1.09 3.29 -14.80
C TYR A 113 1.99 4.46 -14.41
N ILE A 114 1.96 4.85 -13.13
CA ILE A 114 2.75 5.94 -12.56
C ILE A 114 3.55 5.37 -11.38
N PRO A 115 4.89 5.31 -11.50
CA PRO A 115 5.76 5.04 -10.35
C PRO A 115 5.47 6.01 -9.20
N ILE A 116 5.37 5.49 -7.97
CA ILE A 116 5.08 6.30 -6.77
C ILE A 116 6.34 6.69 -5.98
N ASP A 117 7.49 6.24 -6.46
CA ASP A 117 8.81 6.46 -5.86
C ASP A 117 9.19 7.94 -5.72
N LEU A 118 8.74 8.77 -6.68
CA LEU A 118 9.02 10.20 -6.70
C LEU A 118 7.93 11.05 -6.06
N ILE A 119 6.87 10.44 -5.54
CA ILE A 119 5.72 11.16 -4.99
C ILE A 119 5.81 11.13 -3.46
N PRO A 120 5.78 12.30 -2.80
CA PRO A 120 5.76 12.36 -1.34
C PRO A 120 4.58 11.58 -0.77
N LEU A 121 4.78 10.89 0.35
CA LEU A 121 3.69 10.15 1.00
C LEU A 121 2.53 11.10 1.34
N SER A 122 2.86 12.30 1.81
CA SER A 122 1.90 13.36 2.14
C SER A 122 1.08 13.87 0.96
N ASP A 123 1.42 13.52 -0.28
CA ASP A 123 0.64 13.85 -1.48
C ASP A 123 -0.20 12.65 -1.96
N MET A 124 -0.16 11.52 -1.26
CA MET A 124 -0.85 10.28 -1.66
C MET A 124 -1.79 9.71 -0.61
N LEU A 125 -1.79 10.24 0.62
CA LEU A 125 -2.59 9.67 1.71
C LEU A 125 -4.08 9.60 1.40
N ASP A 126 -4.66 10.60 0.73
CA ASP A 126 -6.09 10.65 0.44
C ASP A 126 -6.46 10.06 -0.92
N ILE A 127 -5.51 9.40 -1.59
CA ILE A 127 -5.75 8.74 -2.87
C ILE A 127 -6.43 7.38 -2.64
N PRO A 128 -7.51 7.05 -3.39
CA PRO A 128 -8.16 5.75 -3.30
C PRO A 128 -7.21 4.59 -3.61
N LEU A 129 -7.23 3.55 -2.79
CA LEU A 129 -6.42 2.35 -2.95
C LEU A 129 -7.29 1.19 -3.44
N LYS A 130 -6.78 0.43 -4.40
CA LYS A 130 -7.49 -0.70 -5.03
C LYS A 130 -6.64 -1.96 -5.01
N ILE A 131 -7.31 -3.10 -4.87
CA ILE A 131 -6.74 -4.41 -5.17
C ILE A 131 -6.95 -4.66 -6.66
N GLY A 132 -5.87 -4.90 -7.39
CA GLY A 132 -5.94 -5.12 -8.83
C GLY A 132 -5.84 -6.59 -9.19
N LEU A 133 -4.84 -6.93 -10.00
CA LEU A 133 -4.77 -8.16 -10.77
C LEU A 133 -3.52 -8.97 -10.46
N THR A 134 -3.63 -10.26 -10.74
CA THR A 134 -2.50 -11.19 -10.81
C THR A 134 -2.07 -11.36 -12.26
N TYR A 135 -0.77 -11.21 -12.51
CA TYR A 135 -0.12 -11.48 -13.78
C TYR A 135 0.81 -12.68 -13.67
N ILE A 136 0.80 -13.56 -14.66
CA ILE A 136 1.72 -14.71 -14.77
C ILE A 136 2.46 -14.58 -16.09
N ASP A 137 3.79 -14.46 -16.05
CA ASP A 137 4.65 -14.20 -17.22
C ASP A 137 4.13 -13.04 -18.10
N GLY A 138 3.66 -11.97 -17.45
CA GLY A 138 3.08 -10.78 -18.10
C GLY A 138 1.65 -10.97 -18.63
N ILE A 139 1.04 -12.13 -18.46
CA ILE A 139 -0.33 -12.42 -18.88
C ILE A 139 -1.29 -12.21 -17.71
N LYS A 140 -2.35 -11.44 -17.92
CA LYS A 140 -3.43 -11.27 -16.94
C LYS A 140 -4.07 -12.64 -16.63
N TYR A 141 -3.95 -13.07 -15.38
CA TYR A 141 -4.50 -14.33 -14.90
C TYR A 141 -5.87 -14.14 -14.23
N GLY A 142 -6.02 -13.13 -13.37
CA GLY A 142 -7.26 -12.92 -12.61
C GLY A 142 -7.18 -11.73 -11.67
N ASN A 143 -8.20 -11.59 -10.82
CA ASN A 143 -8.17 -10.63 -9.73
C ASN A 143 -7.18 -11.10 -8.66
N LEU A 144 -6.50 -10.15 -8.03
CA LEU A 144 -5.60 -10.45 -6.93
C LEU A 144 -6.39 -10.85 -5.69
N GLU A 145 -6.08 -12.03 -5.16
CA GLU A 145 -6.47 -12.46 -3.82
C GLU A 145 -5.25 -12.32 -2.92
N ILE A 146 -5.28 -11.34 -2.01
CA ILE A 146 -4.15 -11.00 -1.14
C ILE A 146 -4.56 -11.15 0.33
N SER A 147 -3.68 -11.74 1.14
CA SER A 147 -3.90 -11.90 2.57
C SER A 147 -3.68 -10.58 3.32
N LEU A 148 -4.25 -10.44 4.52
CA LEU A 148 -4.01 -9.26 5.36
C LEU A 148 -2.53 -9.09 5.68
N HIS A 149 -1.82 -10.19 5.93
CA HIS A 149 -0.39 -10.19 6.14
C HIS A 149 0.33 -9.59 4.93
N ASP A 150 0.15 -10.19 3.75
CA ASP A 150 0.89 -9.78 2.55
C ASP A 150 0.52 -8.35 2.16
N PHE A 151 -0.76 -7.98 2.25
CA PHE A 151 -1.17 -6.60 1.98
C PHE A 151 -0.42 -5.56 2.82
N VAL A 152 -0.25 -5.81 4.12
CA VAL A 152 0.51 -4.92 5.00
C VAL A 152 1.99 -4.97 4.70
N MET A 153 2.56 -6.17 4.61
CA MET A 153 3.99 -6.34 4.41
C MET A 153 4.47 -5.72 3.11
N GLU A 154 3.70 -5.90 2.05
CA GLU A 154 4.07 -5.54 0.69
C GLU A 154 3.84 -4.06 0.42
N ILE A 155 2.74 -3.45 0.88
CA ILE A 155 2.59 -1.99 0.81
C ILE A 155 3.74 -1.30 1.56
N MET A 156 4.07 -1.78 2.76
CA MET A 156 5.17 -1.18 3.52
C MET A 156 6.53 -1.43 2.87
N TYR A 157 6.72 -2.57 2.20
CA TYR A 157 7.92 -2.85 1.43
C TYR A 157 8.04 -1.87 0.26
N GLU A 158 6.98 -1.70 -0.54
CA GLU A 158 6.96 -0.80 -1.70
C GLU A 158 7.17 0.67 -1.31
N LEU A 159 6.56 1.12 -0.20
CA LEU A 159 6.82 2.45 0.34
C LEU A 159 8.25 2.59 0.90
N GLY A 160 8.78 1.48 1.44
CA GLY A 160 10.09 1.34 2.07
C GLY A 160 11.27 1.20 1.12
N PHE A 161 11.02 0.75 -0.11
CA PHE A 161 12.05 0.54 -1.13
C PHE A 161 12.72 1.85 -1.55
N PHE A 162 12.03 2.98 -1.34
CA PHE A 162 12.50 4.30 -1.70
C PHE A 162 12.85 5.09 -0.42
N GLU A 163 14.09 5.57 -0.35
CA GLU A 163 14.77 6.08 0.85
C GLU A 163 13.93 6.97 1.80
N THR A 164 14.32 6.98 3.07
CA THR A 164 13.64 7.69 4.17
C THR A 164 13.42 9.19 3.88
N PRO A 165 12.40 9.82 4.51
CA PRO A 165 12.00 11.21 4.29
C PRO A 165 13.15 12.25 4.37
N GLU A 166 14.17 12.02 5.20
CA GLU A 166 15.34 12.92 5.35
C GLU A 166 16.11 13.17 4.05
N LYS A 167 16.08 12.25 3.07
CA LYS A 167 16.69 12.48 1.76
C LYS A 167 15.73 13.11 0.75
N ARG A 168 14.42 12.97 0.93
CA ARG A 168 13.40 13.60 0.08
C ARG A 168 13.30 15.11 0.36
N GLU A 169 13.48 15.54 1.61
CA GLU A 169 13.55 16.97 1.95
C GLU A 169 14.77 17.68 1.35
N ASN A 170 15.89 16.97 1.14
CA ASN A 170 17.07 17.53 0.47
C ASN A 170 16.91 17.73 -1.05
N CYS A 171 15.83 17.20 -1.66
CA CYS A 171 15.48 17.52 -3.05
C CYS A 171 14.65 18.81 -3.18
N ARG A 172 14.20 19.42 -2.07
CA ARG A 172 13.41 20.68 -2.09
C ARG A 172 14.26 21.95 -2.29
N THR A 173 15.56 21.84 -2.58
CA THR A 173 16.42 22.96 -2.98
C THR A 173 16.76 23.00 -4.47
N ILE A 174 16.08 22.25 -5.33
CA ILE A 174 16.13 22.51 -6.79
C ILE A 174 14.84 23.21 -7.22
N GLY A 175 14.67 24.43 -6.71
CA GLY A 175 13.96 25.45 -7.45
C GLY A 175 14.88 25.96 -8.55
N ASP A 176 14.97 25.23 -9.67
CA ASP A 176 15.66 25.68 -10.89
C ASP A 176 15.30 24.85 -12.15
N TYR A 177 14.06 24.33 -12.25
CA TYR A 177 13.54 23.98 -13.58
C TYR A 177 13.00 25.24 -14.27
N ASN A 178 13.94 26.04 -14.79
CA ASN A 178 13.65 26.99 -15.85
C ASN A 178 13.20 26.19 -17.08
N LEU A 179 11.88 26.04 -17.26
CA LEU A 179 11.28 25.74 -18.54
C LEU A 179 11.33 27.01 -19.39
N ASN A 180 12.52 27.32 -19.92
CA ASN A 180 12.77 28.14 -21.10
C ASN A 180 14.29 28.15 -21.34
N GLU A 181 14.77 27.17 -22.11
CA GLU A 181 15.82 27.32 -23.14
C GLU A 181 15.93 26.03 -23.97
#